data_AF-A0A0A2EBP9-F1
#
_entry.id   AF-A0A0A2EBP9-F1
#
_cell.length_a   1.000
_cell.length_b   1.000
_cell.length_c   1.000
_cell.angle_alpha   90.00
_cell.angle_beta   90.00
_cell.angle_gamma   90.00
#
_symmetry.space_group_name_H-M   'P 1'
#
loop_
_entity.id
_entity.type
_entity.pdbx_description
1 polymer ?
#
loop_
_entity_poly.entity_id
_entity_poly.type
_entity_poly.pdbx_seq_one_letter_code
_entity_poly.pdbx_strand_id
1 'polypeptide(L)'
;MNWLDLLIIIIVGISVFRGLIKGLLKISLFVAGFVIGVRESWRLVPYISDILVTRFNIESVYLNYLSYALAFLGIMCITWIISLFINKLSGEGILNLINRLLGGLCGFIISVLLIGYLGFLIDKIYPIGVPSRTTAENTKNKSAKPVDARLQSELYPRIQSFVRGLELDTYMNDWRKNSGK
;
A
#
# COMPACT_ATOMS: atom_id res chain seq x y z
N MET A 1 15.70 -17.07 -10.94
CA MET A 1 14.79 -16.02 -10.44
C MET A 1 15.34 -15.51 -9.12
N ASN A 2 15.38 -14.20 -8.94
CA ASN A 2 15.93 -13.61 -7.72
C ASN A 2 14.95 -13.78 -6.55
N TRP A 3 15.44 -13.78 -5.31
CA TRP A 3 14.57 -13.89 -4.12
C TRP A 3 13.55 -12.75 -4.04
N LEU A 4 13.94 -11.56 -4.55
CA LEU A 4 13.07 -10.39 -4.64
C LEU A 4 11.92 -10.60 -5.65
N ASP A 5 12.18 -11.27 -6.78
CA ASP A 5 11.12 -11.62 -7.74
C ASP A 5 10.11 -12.58 -7.12
N LEU A 6 10.58 -13.58 -6.36
CA LEU A 6 9.72 -14.52 -5.66
C LEU A 6 8.82 -13.82 -4.64
N LEU A 7 9.38 -12.87 -3.88
CA LEU A 7 8.63 -12.08 -2.89
C LEU A 7 7.55 -11.22 -3.57
N ILE A 8 7.87 -10.56 -4.69
CA ILE A 8 6.90 -9.79 -5.48
C ILE A 8 5.76 -10.69 -5.97
N ILE A 9 6.09 -11.85 -6.56
CA ILE A 9 5.10 -12.80 -7.08
C ILE A 9 4.18 -13.28 -5.96
N ILE A 10 4.72 -13.58 -4.77
CA ILE A 10 3.92 -14.01 -3.62
C ILE A 10 2.95 -12.90 -3.18
N ILE A 11 3.42 -11.66 -3.04
CA ILE A 11 2.57 -10.54 -2.60
C ILE A 11 1.44 -10.28 -3.62
N VAL A 12 1.79 -10.21 -4.91
CA VAL A 12 0.82 -9.99 -5.99
C VAL A 12 -0.16 -11.16 -6.07
N GLY A 13 0.33 -12.40 -6.01
CA GLY A 13 -0.49 -13.61 -6.04
C GLY A 13 -1.50 -13.66 -4.90
N ILE A 14 -1.07 -13.35 -3.67
CA ILE A 14 -1.97 -13.27 -2.50
C ILE A 14 -3.00 -12.16 -2.69
N SER A 15 -2.61 -11.00 -3.20
CA SER A 15 -3.53 -9.87 -3.42
C SER A 15 -4.60 -10.21 -4.45
N VAL A 16 -4.20 -10.80 -5.58
CA VAL A 16 -5.10 -11.26 -6.64
C VAL A 16 -6.06 -12.32 -6.10
N PHE A 17 -5.53 -13.35 -5.41
CA PHE A 17 -6.34 -14.42 -4.84
C PHE A 17 -7.36 -13.89 -3.81
N ARG A 18 -6.92 -12.98 -2.92
CA ARG A 18 -7.82 -12.29 -2.00
C ARG A 18 -8.88 -11.46 -2.72
N GLY A 19 -8.52 -10.81 -3.84
CA GLY A 19 -9.44 -10.05 -4.66
C GLY A 19 -10.49 -10.92 -5.35
N LEU A 20 -10.09 -12.08 -5.86
CA LEU A 20 -10.98 -13.10 -6.42
C LEU A 20 -11.96 -13.66 -5.38
N ILE A 21 -11.52 -13.84 -4.13
CA ILE A 21 -12.41 -14.34 -3.06
C ILE A 21 -13.36 -13.25 -2.57
N LYS A 22 -12.85 -12.02 -2.36
CA LYS A 22 -13.62 -10.93 -1.75
C LYS A 22 -14.53 -10.21 -2.74
N GLY A 23 -14.15 -10.14 -4.01
CA GLY A 23 -14.85 -9.38 -5.05
C GLY A 23 -14.56 -7.87 -5.02
N LEU A 24 -14.83 -7.21 -6.15
CA LEU A 24 -14.57 -5.79 -6.37
C LEU A 24 -15.32 -4.91 -5.37
N LEU A 25 -16.59 -5.20 -5.10
CA LEU A 25 -17.41 -4.39 -4.20
C LEU A 25 -16.79 -4.28 -2.79
N LYS A 26 -16.30 -5.39 -2.24
CA LYS A 26 -15.64 -5.38 -0.93
C LYS A 26 -14.32 -4.64 -0.94
N ILE A 27 -13.52 -4.82 -1.99
CA ILE A 27 -12.24 -4.12 -2.12
C ILE A 27 -12.50 -2.62 -2.18
N SER A 28 -13.48 -2.20 -2.98
CA SER A 28 -13.87 -0.80 -3.11
C SER A 28 -14.36 -0.21 -1.79
N LEU A 29 -15.20 -0.95 -1.06
CA LEU A 29 -15.64 -0.53 0.27
C LEU A 29 -14.50 -0.43 1.27
N PHE A 30 -13.58 -1.39 1.25
CA PHE A 30 -12.43 -1.40 2.14
C PHE A 30 -11.53 -0.20 1.87
N VAL A 31 -11.27 0.12 0.59
CA VAL A 31 -10.50 1.30 0.19
C VAL A 31 -11.23 2.59 0.59
N ALA A 32 -12.54 2.67 0.34
CA ALA A 32 -13.34 3.82 0.73
C ALA A 32 -13.34 4.01 2.26
N GLY A 33 -13.58 2.95 3.03
CA GLY A 33 -13.55 2.97 4.48
C GLY A 33 -12.17 3.29 5.04
N PHE A 34 -11.10 2.84 4.38
CA PHE A 34 -9.73 3.21 4.75
C PHE A 34 -9.48 4.71 4.56
N VAL A 35 -9.84 5.26 3.40
CA VAL A 35 -9.68 6.70 3.10
C VAL A 35 -10.54 7.55 4.03
N ILE A 36 -11.79 7.17 4.23
CA ILE A 36 -12.71 7.83 5.17
C ILE A 36 -12.17 7.71 6.59
N GLY A 37 -11.67 6.55 6.99
CA GLY A 37 -11.05 6.32 8.29
C GLY A 37 -9.91 7.30 8.53
N VAL A 38 -8.91 7.33 7.64
CA VAL A 38 -7.76 8.23 7.77
C VAL A 38 -8.19 9.70 7.83
N ARG A 39 -9.20 10.11 7.06
CA ARG A 39 -9.66 11.50 7.02
C ARG A 39 -10.52 11.89 8.23
N GLU A 40 -11.49 11.06 8.59
CA GLU A 40 -12.54 11.38 9.57
C GLU A 40 -12.16 10.99 11.00
N SER A 41 -11.22 10.07 11.21
CA SER A 41 -10.77 9.68 12.56
C SER A 41 -10.29 10.87 13.38
N TRP A 42 -9.68 11.89 12.76
CA TRP A 42 -9.25 13.10 13.44
C TRP A 42 -10.37 13.85 14.15
N ARG A 43 -11.59 13.85 13.60
CA ARG A 43 -12.75 14.51 14.24
C ARG A 43 -13.29 13.75 15.45
N LEU A 44 -13.05 12.44 15.50
CA LEU A 44 -13.54 11.56 16.56
C LEU A 44 -12.57 11.51 17.76
N VAL A 45 -11.32 11.94 17.59
CA VAL A 45 -10.30 11.97 18.65
C VAL A 45 -10.79 12.60 19.96
N PRO A 46 -11.34 13.84 19.99
CA PRO A 46 -11.73 14.48 21.25
C PRO A 46 -12.82 13.70 22.01
N TYR A 47 -13.77 13.09 21.29
CA TYR A 47 -14.83 12.27 21.87
C TYR A 47 -14.27 10.97 22.48
N ILE A 48 -13.35 10.31 21.77
CA ILE A 48 -12.74 9.06 22.23
C ILE A 48 -11.78 9.32 23.40
N SER A 49 -11.01 10.42 23.37
CA SER A 49 -10.12 10.79 24.48
C SER A 49 -10.88 11.07 25.76
N ASP A 50 -12.01 11.77 25.67
CA ASP A 50 -12.84 12.08 26.84
C ASP A 50 -13.41 10.82 27.49
N ILE A 51 -13.86 9.86 26.68
CA ILE A 51 -14.31 8.54 27.16
C ILE A 51 -13.15 7.79 27.83
N LEU A 52 -11.95 7.80 27.26
CA LEU A 52 -10.78 7.12 27.83
C LEU A 52 -10.34 7.73 29.17
N VAL A 53 -10.36 9.05 29.29
CA VAL A 53 -10.02 9.73 30.55
C VAL A 53 -11.11 9.48 31.58
N THR A 54 -12.38 9.71 31.24
CA THR A 54 -13.49 9.62 32.20
C THR A 54 -13.76 8.19 32.67
N ARG A 55 -13.63 7.18 31.80
CA ARG A 55 -13.95 5.78 32.12
C ARG A 55 -12.76 4.95 32.56
N PHE A 56 -11.57 5.24 32.02
CA PHE A 56 -10.38 4.41 32.24
C PHE A 56 -9.26 5.17 32.96
N ASN A 57 -9.42 6.48 33.23
CA ASN A 57 -8.43 7.33 33.89
C ASN A 57 -7.04 7.28 33.21
N ILE A 58 -7.04 7.13 31.88
CA ILE A 58 -5.82 7.06 31.08
C ILE A 58 -5.41 8.48 30.70
N GLU A 59 -4.48 9.04 31.46
CA GLU A 59 -3.84 10.32 31.14
C GLU A 59 -2.41 10.06 30.66
N SER A 60 -2.20 10.17 29.35
CA SER A 60 -0.90 9.92 28.72
C SER A 60 -0.65 10.94 27.62
N VAL A 61 0.62 11.28 27.40
CA VAL A 61 1.07 12.07 26.24
C VAL A 61 0.66 11.40 24.92
N TYR A 62 0.47 10.07 24.93
CA TYR A 62 0.05 9.30 23.75
C TYR A 62 -1.47 9.16 23.59
N LEU A 63 -2.27 9.76 24.48
CA LEU A 63 -3.72 9.59 24.49
C LEU A 63 -4.37 9.95 23.15
N ASN A 64 -3.97 11.07 22.52
CA ASN A 64 -4.51 11.49 21.23
C ASN A 64 -4.21 10.49 20.11
N TYR A 65 -3.01 9.90 20.09
CA TYR A 65 -2.64 8.88 19.11
C TYR A 65 -3.43 7.59 19.34
N LEU A 66 -3.62 7.20 20.60
CA LEU A 66 -4.44 6.06 20.97
C LEU A 66 -5.91 6.26 20.56
N SER A 67 -6.47 7.42 20.87
CA SER A 67 -7.84 7.80 20.49
C SER A 67 -8.04 7.81 18.97
N TYR A 68 -7.05 8.32 18.21
CA TYR A 68 -7.08 8.25 16.75
C TYR A 68 -7.08 6.81 16.25
N ALA A 69 -6.21 5.94 16.81
CA ALA A 69 -6.16 4.54 16.43
C ALA A 69 -7.48 3.81 16.73
N LEU A 70 -8.09 4.07 17.91
CA LEU A 70 -9.40 3.51 18.26
C LEU A 70 -10.51 4.02 17.33
N ALA A 71 -10.54 5.32 17.03
CA ALA A 71 -11.51 5.89 16.10
C ALA A 71 -11.40 5.27 14.71
N PHE A 72 -10.17 5.13 14.20
CA PHE A 72 -9.89 4.48 12.93
C PHE A 72 -10.36 3.03 12.91
N LEU A 73 -10.04 2.25 13.96
CA LEU A 73 -10.51 0.88 14.10
C LEU A 73 -12.05 0.79 14.16
N GLY A 74 -12.70 1.75 14.81
CA GLY A 74 -14.17 1.86 14.83
C GLY A 74 -14.75 2.01 13.42
N ILE A 75 -14.22 2.94 12.62
CA ILE A 75 -14.66 3.15 11.23
C ILE A 75 -14.39 1.91 10.36
N MET A 76 -13.23 1.28 10.52
CA MET A 76 -12.89 0.05 9.81
C MET A 76 -13.83 -1.11 10.20
N CYS A 77 -14.22 -1.20 11.47
CA CYS A 77 -15.18 -2.19 11.96
C CYS A 77 -16.56 -1.99 11.31
N ILE A 78 -17.06 -0.75 11.28
CA ILE A 78 -18.34 -0.41 10.63
C ILE A 78 -18.28 -0.75 9.14
N THR A 79 -17.20 -0.36 8.45
CA THR A 79 -17.00 -0.67 7.03
C THR A 79 -17.01 -2.18 6.79
N TRP A 80 -16.37 -2.95 7.68
CA TRP A 80 -16.36 -4.40 7.59
C TRP A 80 -17.75 -4.99 7.76
N ILE A 81 -18.54 -4.51 8.73
CA ILE A 81 -19.94 -4.93 8.92
C ILE A 81 -20.76 -4.64 7.66
N ILE A 82 -20.66 -3.45 7.07
CA ILE A 82 -21.35 -3.09 5.81
C ILE A 82 -20.94 -4.05 4.68
N SER A 83 -19.67 -4.42 4.60
CA SER A 83 -19.17 -5.38 3.61
C SER A 83 -19.76 -6.80 3.77
N LEU A 84 -20.22 -7.16 4.98
CA LEU A 84 -20.94 -8.41 5.22
C LEU A 84 -22.37 -8.36 4.66
N PHE A 85 -23.06 -7.23 4.80
CA PHE A 85 -24.40 -7.04 4.22
C PHE A 85 -24.39 -7.09 2.70
N ILE A 86 -23.37 -6.50 2.06
CA ILE A 86 -23.22 -6.54 0.60
C ILE A 86 -23.05 -7.98 0.08
N ASN A 87 -22.50 -8.90 0.88
CA ASN A 87 -22.44 -10.31 0.48
C ASN A 87 -23.79 -10.95 0.36
N LYS A 88 -24.73 -10.59 1.23
CA LYS A 88 -26.08 -11.12 1.18
C LYS A 88 -26.86 -10.61 -0.03
N LEU A 89 -26.53 -9.39 -0.49
CA LEU A 89 -27.12 -8.78 -1.68
C LEU A 89 -26.49 -9.29 -2.99
N SER A 90 -25.25 -9.78 -2.91
CA SER A 90 -24.55 -10.37 -4.05
C SER A 90 -25.04 -11.81 -4.23
N GLY A 91 -26.17 -11.98 -4.92
CA GLY A 91 -26.72 -13.30 -5.23
C GLY A 91 -25.72 -14.22 -5.95
N GLU A 92 -25.96 -15.54 -5.87
CA GLU A 92 -25.16 -16.53 -6.59
C GLU A 92 -25.45 -16.46 -8.10
N GLY A 93 -24.41 -16.34 -8.94
CA GLY A 93 -24.58 -16.26 -10.39
C GLY A 93 -23.39 -15.62 -11.13
N ILE A 94 -23.59 -15.37 -12.43
CA ILE A 94 -22.57 -14.78 -13.34
C ILE A 94 -22.11 -13.40 -12.88
N LEU A 95 -23.00 -12.60 -12.29
CA LEU A 95 -22.65 -11.27 -11.78
C LEU A 95 -21.65 -11.35 -10.61
N ASN A 96 -21.76 -12.38 -9.77
CA ASN A 96 -20.79 -12.63 -8.71
C ASN A 96 -19.44 -13.09 -9.28
N LEU A 97 -19.43 -13.89 -10.35
CA LEU A 97 -18.18 -14.25 -11.05
C LEU A 97 -17.48 -13.01 -11.61
N ILE A 98 -18.21 -12.11 -12.28
CA ILE A 98 -17.66 -10.85 -12.79
C ILE A 98 -17.14 -9.98 -11.63
N ASN A 99 -17.90 -9.85 -10.55
CA ASN A 99 -17.47 -9.12 -9.35
C ASN A 99 -16.17 -9.69 -8.75
N ARG A 100 -16.04 -11.01 -8.70
CA ARG A 100 -14.82 -11.71 -8.25
C ARG A 100 -13.64 -11.49 -9.20
N LEU A 101 -13.87 -11.59 -10.50
CA LEU A 101 -12.83 -11.39 -11.51
C LEU A 101 -12.30 -9.95 -11.49
N LEU A 102 -13.20 -8.96 -11.44
CA LEU A 102 -12.85 -7.55 -11.28
C LEU A 102 -12.17 -7.30 -9.93
N GLY A 103 -12.57 -8.01 -8.88
CA GLY A 103 -11.88 -7.98 -7.59
C GLY A 103 -10.44 -8.46 -7.68
N GLY A 104 -10.18 -9.55 -8.41
CA GLY A 104 -8.83 -10.05 -8.69
C GLY A 104 -7.99 -9.04 -9.47
N LEU A 105 -8.57 -8.45 -10.52
CA LEU A 105 -7.90 -7.41 -11.33
C LEU A 105 -7.59 -6.16 -10.50
N CYS A 106 -8.53 -5.71 -9.68
CA CYS A 106 -8.32 -4.58 -8.77
C CYS A 106 -7.23 -4.90 -7.74
N GLY A 107 -7.24 -6.11 -7.17
CA GLY A 107 -6.19 -6.60 -6.27
C GLY A 107 -4.82 -6.66 -6.92
N PHE A 108 -4.74 -7.05 -8.19
CA PHE A 108 -3.51 -6.99 -8.99
C PHE A 108 -2.99 -5.56 -9.09
N ILE A 109 -3.81 -4.64 -9.61
CA ILE A 109 -3.46 -3.23 -9.83
C ILE A 109 -2.99 -2.59 -8.51
N ILE A 110 -3.76 -2.77 -7.43
CA ILE A 110 -3.41 -2.23 -6.11
C ILE A 110 -2.06 -2.76 -5.63
N SER A 111 -1.80 -4.07 -5.76
CA SER A 111 -0.54 -4.66 -5.30
C SER A 111 0.66 -4.19 -6.11
N VAL A 112 0.52 -4.07 -7.44
CA VAL A 112 1.58 -3.55 -8.32
C VAL A 112 1.88 -2.09 -7.98
N LEU A 113 0.84 -1.26 -7.79
CA LEU A 113 0.99 0.13 -7.37
C LEU A 113 1.64 0.23 -5.99
N LEU A 114 1.23 -0.59 -5.02
CA LEU A 114 1.77 -0.60 -3.67
C LEU A 114 3.27 -0.96 -3.68
N ILE A 115 3.64 -2.02 -4.39
CA ILE A 115 5.05 -2.46 -4.51
C ILE A 115 5.89 -1.40 -5.23
N GLY A 116 5.36 -0.82 -6.30
CA GLY A 116 6.08 0.22 -7.03
C GLY A 116 6.25 1.50 -6.22
N TYR A 117 5.22 1.95 -5.51
CA TYR A 117 5.32 3.10 -4.60
C TYR A 117 6.30 2.83 -3.45
N LEU A 118 6.24 1.64 -2.84
CA LEU A 118 7.17 1.27 -1.78
C LEU A 118 8.62 1.20 -2.29
N GLY A 119 8.83 0.65 -3.48
CA GLY A 119 10.13 0.65 -4.13
C GLY A 119 10.63 2.06 -4.45
N PHE A 120 9.75 2.97 -4.86
CA PHE A 120 10.09 4.38 -5.10
C PHE A 120 10.53 5.08 -3.80
N LEU A 121 9.83 4.83 -2.68
CA LEU A 121 10.24 5.35 -1.37
C LEU A 121 11.60 4.79 -0.95
N ILE A 122 11.84 3.50 -1.15
CA ILE A 122 13.12 2.84 -0.84
C ILE A 122 14.25 3.45 -1.68
N ASP A 123 14.02 3.70 -2.97
CA ASP A 123 15.01 4.34 -3.85
C ASP A 123 15.33 5.78 -3.44
N LYS A 124 14.36 6.50 -2.86
CA LYS A 124 14.60 7.85 -2.31
C LYS A 124 15.42 7.82 -1.02
N ILE A 125 15.15 6.89 -0.11
CA ILE A 125 15.84 6.80 1.18
C ILE A 125 17.23 6.18 1.00
N TYR A 126 17.33 5.17 0.14
CA TYR A 126 18.55 4.40 -0.15
C TYR A 126 18.78 4.34 -1.66
N PRO A 127 19.28 5.44 -2.27
CA PRO A 127 19.61 5.44 -3.69
C PRO A 127 20.61 4.32 -3.98
N ILE A 128 20.34 3.54 -5.02
CA ILE A 128 21.27 2.50 -5.47
C ILE A 128 22.59 3.20 -5.82
N GLY A 129 23.64 2.87 -5.08
CA GLY A 129 25.00 3.29 -5.41
C GLY A 129 25.43 2.56 -6.67
N VAL A 130 24.99 3.03 -7.84
CA VAL A 130 25.48 2.53 -9.12
C VAL A 130 26.98 2.89 -9.14
N PRO A 131 27.91 1.92 -9.13
CA PRO A 131 29.31 2.28 -9.27
C PRO A 131 29.48 2.96 -10.63
N SER A 132 29.91 4.22 -10.61
CA SER A 132 30.25 4.98 -11.80
C SER A 132 31.17 4.13 -12.69
N ARG A 133 30.89 4.11 -14.00
CA ARG A 133 31.63 3.34 -15.01
C ARG A 133 33.16 3.53 -14.98
N THR A 134 33.69 4.52 -14.28
CA THR A 134 35.12 4.76 -14.08
C THR A 134 35.82 3.72 -13.21
N THR A 135 35.12 2.90 -12.41
CA THR A 135 35.76 1.84 -11.59
C THR A 135 35.80 0.47 -12.27
N ALA A 136 35.15 0.32 -13.44
CA ALA A 136 35.06 -0.97 -14.14
C ALA A 136 36.37 -1.40 -14.82
N GLU A 137 37.34 -0.51 -14.97
CA GLU A 137 38.60 -0.83 -15.66
C GLU A 137 39.66 -1.47 -14.74
N ASN A 138 39.54 -1.32 -13.41
CA ASN A 138 40.56 -1.79 -12.46
C ASN A 138 40.27 -3.12 -11.75
N THR A 139 39.16 -3.79 -12.03
CA THR A 139 38.82 -5.08 -11.43
C THR A 139 38.46 -6.12 -12.48
N LYS A 140 39.45 -6.46 -13.32
CA LYS A 140 39.48 -7.72 -14.09
C LYS A 140 39.58 -8.99 -13.21
N ASN A 141 39.42 -8.89 -11.89
CA ASN A 141 39.53 -10.03 -10.99
C ASN A 141 38.35 -10.06 -10.01
N LYS A 142 37.59 -11.17 -10.06
CA LYS A 142 36.38 -11.52 -9.27
C LYS A 142 35.11 -10.72 -9.56
N SER A 143 34.29 -11.29 -10.45
CA SER A 143 32.84 -11.53 -10.31
C SER A 143 32.14 -10.74 -9.18
N ALA A 144 32.07 -9.42 -9.30
CA ALA A 144 31.27 -8.59 -8.42
C ALA A 144 29.82 -8.67 -8.91
N LYS A 145 29.13 -9.76 -8.53
CA LYS A 145 27.67 -9.81 -8.62
C LYS A 145 27.12 -8.60 -7.86
N PRO A 146 26.18 -7.82 -8.42
CA PRO A 146 25.64 -6.66 -7.72
C PRO A 146 25.03 -7.13 -6.40
N VAL A 147 25.53 -6.67 -5.26
CA VAL A 147 25.03 -7.09 -3.93
C VAL A 147 23.57 -6.70 -3.74
N ASP A 148 23.11 -5.68 -4.48
CA ASP A 148 21.72 -5.21 -4.46
C ASP A 148 20.75 -6.16 -5.17
N ALA A 149 19.82 -6.72 -4.39
CA ALA A 149 18.71 -7.53 -4.90
C ALA A 149 17.83 -6.81 -5.92
N ARG A 150 17.83 -5.47 -5.94
CA ARG A 150 17.09 -4.64 -6.90
C ARG A 150 17.65 -4.76 -8.32
N LEU A 151 18.97 -4.85 -8.47
CA LEU A 151 19.66 -4.95 -9.77
C LEU A 151 19.58 -6.36 -10.37
N GLN A 152 19.40 -7.37 -9.53
CA GLN A 152 19.25 -8.76 -9.94
C GLN A 152 17.80 -9.16 -10.26
N SER A 153 16.82 -8.31 -9.96
CA SER A 153 15.39 -8.58 -10.18
C SER A 153 14.96 -8.15 -11.59
N GLU A 154 14.22 -9.02 -12.27
CA GLU A 154 13.63 -8.71 -13.57
C GLU A 154 12.29 -7.98 -13.45
N LEU A 155 11.57 -8.20 -12.35
CA LEU A 155 10.23 -7.64 -12.13
C LEU A 155 10.28 -6.24 -11.52
N TYR A 156 11.21 -5.98 -10.62
CA TYR A 156 11.35 -4.71 -9.93
C TYR A 156 11.51 -3.50 -10.88
N PRO A 157 12.44 -3.49 -11.85
CA PRO A 157 12.59 -2.35 -12.76
C PRO A 157 11.35 -2.12 -13.64
N ARG A 158 10.62 -3.18 -14.02
CA ARG A 158 9.39 -3.06 -14.83
C ARG A 158 8.24 -2.46 -14.03
N ILE A 159 8.10 -2.84 -12.77
CA ILE A 159 7.09 -2.24 -11.88
C ILE A 159 7.44 -0.77 -11.62
N GLN A 160 8.73 -0.45 -11.42
CA GLN A 160 9.18 0.93 -11.24
C GLN A 160 8.93 1.80 -12.47
N SER A 161 9.21 1.31 -13.69
CA SER A 161 8.95 2.07 -14.91
C SER A 161 7.46 2.33 -15.12
N PHE A 162 6.60 1.36 -14.81
CA PHE A 162 5.15 1.53 -14.85
C PHE A 162 4.67 2.61 -13.88
N VAL A 163 5.14 2.57 -12.62
CA VAL A 163 4.76 3.56 -11.60
C VAL A 163 5.32 4.96 -11.90
N ARG A 164 6.54 5.06 -12.48
CA ARG A 164 7.07 6.35 -12.95
C ARG A 164 6.34 6.88 -14.18
N GLY A 165 5.88 6.00 -15.07
CA GLY A 165 5.08 6.36 -16.25
C GLY A 165 3.68 6.90 -15.90
N LEU A 166 3.22 6.72 -14.65
CA LEU A 166 2.04 7.39 -14.10
C LEU A 166 2.30 8.84 -13.68
N GLU A 167 3.48 9.40 -14.01
CA GLU A 167 3.90 10.78 -13.72
C GLU A 167 3.78 11.18 -12.23
N LEU A 168 3.97 10.25 -11.30
CA LEU A 168 3.94 10.57 -9.86
C LEU A 168 5.07 11.54 -9.45
N ASP A 169 6.11 11.67 -10.26
CA ASP A 169 7.26 12.54 -10.06
C ASP A 169 6.98 14.01 -10.40
N THR A 170 6.16 14.32 -11.41
CA THR A 170 5.74 15.70 -11.71
C THR A 170 4.89 16.27 -10.58
N TYR A 171 3.90 15.52 -10.09
CA TYR A 171 3.07 15.94 -8.94
C TYR A 171 3.89 16.19 -7.67
N MET A 172 4.88 15.34 -7.38
CA MET A 172 5.75 15.51 -6.20
C MET A 172 6.71 16.69 -6.35
N ASN A 173 7.22 16.95 -7.56
CA ASN A 173 8.12 18.07 -7.84
C ASN A 173 7.37 19.42 -7.81
N ASP A 174 6.14 19.46 -8.31
CA ASP A 174 5.27 20.63 -8.23
C ASP A 174 4.81 20.89 -6.79
N TRP A 175 4.45 19.85 -6.03
CA TRP A 175 4.19 19.99 -4.60
C TRP A 175 5.42 20.56 -3.88
N ARG A 176 6.64 20.05 -4.13
CA ARG A 176 7.86 20.58 -3.50
C ARG A 176 8.16 22.03 -3.89
N LYS A 177 7.90 22.43 -5.13
CA LYS A 177 8.01 23.83 -5.57
C LYS A 177 6.98 24.73 -4.87
N ASN A 178 5.76 24.24 -4.67
CA ASN A 178 4.66 24.99 -4.05
C ASN A 178 4.64 24.94 -2.50
N SER A 179 5.32 23.96 -1.90
CA SER A 179 5.42 23.78 -0.44
C SER A 179 6.72 24.34 0.15
N GLY A 180 7.58 24.93 -0.68
CA GLY A 180 8.77 25.69 -0.26
C GLY A 180 8.43 27.10 0.24
N LYS A 181 7.35 27.22 1.03
CA LYS A 181 7.05 28.37 1.88
C LYS A 181 7.01 27.91 3.32
#